data_AF-A0A930WAL9-F1
#
_entry.id   AF-A0A930WAL9-F1
#
_cell.length_a   1.000
_cell.length_b   1.000
_cell.length_c   1.000
_cell.angle_alpha   90.00
_cell.angle_beta   90.00
_cell.angle_gamma   90.00
#
_symmetry.space_group_name_H-M   'P 1'
#
loop_
_entity.id
_entity.type
_entity.pdbx_description
1 polymer ?
#
loop_
_entity_poly.entity_id
_entity_poly.type
_entity_poly.pdbx_seq_one_letter_code
_entity_poly.pdbx_strand_id
1 'polypeptide(L)' 'PGFLRVWGGIVLIMAAIINAPLLPNEIGAWIGAMFSCTPIHPGGWVLAFLLAATMLPVDLLRKAMVRALR' A
#
# COMPACT_ATOMS: atom_id res chain seq x y z
N PRO A 1 -0.17 -1.19 -21.05
CA PRO A 1 -0.38 0.14 -20.41
C PRO A 1 -1.72 0.17 -19.64
N GLY A 2 -1.71 -0.18 -18.34
CA GLY A 2 -2.96 -0.22 -17.56
C GLY A 2 -2.71 -0.50 -16.08
N PHE A 3 -2.09 -1.64 -15.77
CA PHE A 3 -1.88 -2.06 -14.37
C PHE A 3 -1.04 -1.07 -13.56
N LEU A 4 0.17 -0.71 -14.00
CA LEU A 4 1.05 0.22 -13.27
C LEU A 4 0.41 1.59 -13.02
N ARG A 5 -0.42 2.08 -13.97
CA ARG A 5 -1.13 3.36 -13.81
C ARG A 5 -2.20 3.28 -12.73
N VAL A 6 -3.02 2.22 -12.74
CA VAL A 6 -4.08 2.01 -11.76
C VAL A 6 -3.48 1.69 -10.38
N TRP A 7 -2.52 0.77 -10.34
CA TRP A 7 -1.81 0.39 -9.12
C TRP A 7 -1.13 1.61 -8.49
N GLY A 8 -0.39 2.40 -9.27
CA GLY A 8 0.25 3.62 -8.77
C GLY A 8 -0.75 4.64 -8.24
N GLY A 9 -1.89 4.81 -8.92
CA GLY A 9 -2.98 5.65 -8.44
C GLY A 9 -3.55 5.18 -7.10
N ILE A 10 -3.78 3.87 -6.94
CA ILE A 10 -4.25 3.29 -5.68
C ILE A 10 -3.23 3.54 -4.56
N VAL A 11 -1.94 3.27 -4.80
CA VAL A 11 -0.88 3.49 -3.80
C VAL A 11 -0.83 4.94 -3.35
N LEU A 12 -0.93 5.90 -4.29
CA LEU A 12 -0.93 7.33 -3.97
C LEU A 12 -2.14 7.74 -3.12
N ILE A 13 -3.34 7.30 -3.51
CA ILE A 13 -4.57 7.61 -2.76
C ILE A 13 -4.49 7.03 -1.34
N MET A 14 -4.04 5.78 -1.21
CA MET A 14 -3.90 5.14 0.11
C MET A 14 -2.84 5.85 0.97
N ALA A 15 -1.72 6.27 0.38
CA ALA A 15 -0.71 7.05 1.08
C ALA A 15 -1.23 8.41 1.55
N ALA A 16 -2.07 9.08 0.75
CA ALA A 16 -2.73 10.32 1.14
C ALA A 16 -3.71 10.10 2.31
N ILE A 17 -4.52 9.03 2.26
CA ILE A 17 -5.49 8.70 3.33
C ILE A 17 -4.77 8.39 4.65
N ILE A 18 -3.70 7.59 4.62
CA ILE A 18 -2.93 7.23 5.82
C ILE A 18 -2.30 8.46 6.48
N ASN A 19 -1.84 9.43 5.69
CA ASN A 19 -1.21 10.66 6.17
C ASN A 19 -2.19 11.83 6.34
N ALA A 20 -3.48 11.66 6.04
CA ALA A 20 -4.49 12.71 6.14
C ALA A 20 -4.56 13.39 7.52
N PRO A 21 -4.36 12.69 8.66
CA PRO A 21 -4.36 13.33 9.99
C PRO A 21 -3.22 14.33 10.22
N LEU A 22 -2.17 14.35 9.37
CA LEU A 22 -1.10 15.34 9.45
C LEU A 22 -1.52 16.71 8.89
N LEU A 23 -2.61 16.77 8.12
CA LEU A 23 -3.11 18.01 7.58
C LEU A 23 -3.88 18.74 8.70
N PRO A 24 -3.60 20.04 8.97
CA PRO A 24 -4.24 20.80 10.05
C PRO A 24 -5.64 21.25 9.65
N ASN A 25 -6.51 20.30 9.33
CA ASN A 25 -7.91 20.52 9.02
C ASN A 25 -8.77 19.43 9.68
N GLU A 26 -9.99 19.80 10.08
CA GLU A 26 -10.93 18.86 10.73
C GLU A 26 -11.27 17.66 9.84
N ILE A 27 -11.21 17.87 8.52
CA ILE A 27 -11.43 16.84 7.51
C ILE A 27 -10.33 15.76 7.58
N GLY A 28 -9.06 16.14 7.77
CA GLY A 28 -7.95 15.19 7.87
C GLY A 28 -8.08 14.29 9.11
N ALA A 29 -8.48 14.86 10.24
CA ALA A 29 -8.77 14.11 11.47
C ALA A 29 -9.99 13.19 11.31
N TRP A 30 -11.06 13.66 10.65
CA TRP A 30 -12.25 12.85 10.38
C TRP A 30 -11.96 11.67 9.44
N ILE A 31 -11.21 11.90 8.34
CA ILE A 31 -10.81 10.82 7.41
C ILE A 31 -9.94 9.78 8.14
N GLY A 32 -8.99 10.24 8.97
CA GLY A 32 -8.18 9.34 9.80
C GLY A 32 -9.01 8.48 10.74
N ALA A 33 -9.98 9.09 11.42
CA ALA A 33 -10.90 8.37 12.31
C ALA A 33 -11.80 7.40 11.55
N MET A 34 -12.28 7.77 10.35
CA MET A 34 -13.14 6.92 9.53
C MET A 34 -12.45 5.64 9.06
N PHE A 35 -11.16 5.72 8.69
CA PHE A 35 -10.36 4.57 8.25
C PHE A 35 -9.47 3.97 9.36
N SER A 36 -9.61 4.42 10.61
CA SER A 36 -8.76 4.02 11.73
C SER A 36 -7.25 4.12 11.44
N CYS A 37 -6.85 5.15 10.68
CA CYS A 37 -5.48 5.33 10.22
C CYS A 37 -4.67 6.23 11.17
N THR A 38 -3.48 5.77 11.55
CA THR A 38 -2.46 6.58 12.22
C THR A 38 -1.34 6.90 11.24
N PRO A 39 -0.84 8.16 11.19
CA PRO A 39 0.24 8.53 10.28
C PRO A 39 1.47 7.63 10.46
N ILE A 40 1.97 7.09 9.35
CA ILE A 40 3.13 6.19 9.36
C ILE A 40 4.41 7.04 9.28
N HIS A 41 5.32 6.86 10.24
CA HIS A 41 6.65 7.47 10.20
C HIS A 41 7.46 6.92 9.00
N PRO A 42 8.40 7.69 8.39
CA PRO A 42 9.20 7.23 7.24
C PRO A 42 9.79 5.82 7.31
N GLY A 43 10.26 5.38 8.49
CA GLY A 43 10.76 4.02 8.70
C GLY A 43 9.70 2.92 8.49
N GLY A 44 8.44 3.18 8.86
CA GLY A 44 7.33 2.27 8.63
C GLY A 44 6.97 2.14 7.16
N TRP A 45 7.13 3.20 6.36
CA TRP A 45 6.95 3.16 4.91
C TRP A 45 8.01 2.28 4.23
N VAL A 46 9.27 2.38 4.65
CA VAL A 46 10.35 1.50 4.15
C VAL A 46 10.05 0.05 4.50
N LEU A 47 9.66 -0.23 5.74
CA LEU A 47 9.28 -1.59 6.16
C LEU A 47 8.10 -2.14 5.35
N ALA A 48 7.04 -1.34 5.15
CA ALA A 48 5.88 -1.73 4.35
C ALA A 48 6.28 -2.06 2.90
N PHE A 49 7.16 -1.26 2.30
CA PHE A 49 7.68 -1.52 0.96
C PHE A 49 8.51 -2.81 0.90
N LEU A 50 9.37 -3.06 1.88
CA LEU A 50 10.15 -4.28 1.95
C LEU A 50 9.25 -5.51 2.11
N LEU A 51 8.24 -5.44 2.97
CA LEU A 51 7.25 -6.50 3.12
C LEU A 51 6.48 -6.74 1.82
N ALA A 52 6.05 -5.68 1.12
CA ALA A 52 5.42 -5.82 -0.19
C ALA A 52 6.37 -6.47 -1.23
N ALA A 53 7.66 -6.13 -1.21
CA ALA A 53 8.65 -6.75 -2.09
C ALA A 53 8.81 -8.25 -1.85
N THR A 54 8.61 -8.74 -0.61
CA THR A 54 8.61 -10.19 -0.33
C THR A 54 7.46 -10.95 -0.99
N MET A 55 6.38 -10.28 -1.42
CA MET A 55 5.31 -10.93 -2.17
C MET A 55 5.71 -11.26 -3.62
N LEU A 56 6.72 -10.58 -4.18
CA LEU A 56 7.24 -10.87 -5.52
C LEU A 56 7.77 -12.32 -5.65
N PRO A 57 8.70 -12.81 -4.80
CA PRO A 57 9.16 -14.19 -4.90
C PRO A 57 8.05 -15.20 -4.61
N VAL A 58 7.14 -14.91 -3.68
CA VAL A 58 5.99 -15.80 -3.36
C VAL A 58 5.07 -15.96 -4.57
N ASP A 59 4.76 -14.87 -5.28
CA ASP A 59 3.92 -14.91 -6.46
C ASP A 59 4.61 -15.62 -7.65
N LEU A 60 5.92 -15.42 -7.82
CA LEU A 60 6.71 -16.15 -8.82
C LEU A 60 6.75 -17.65 -8.54
N LEU A 61 6.97 -18.05 -7.29
CA LEU A 61 6.95 -19.45 -6.86
C LEU A 61 5.58 -20.08 -7.12
N ARG A 62 4.50 -19.41 -6.72
CA ARG A 62 3.13 -19.87 -6.98
C ARG A 62 2.89 -20.08 -8.48
N LYS A 63 3.30 -19.11 -9.32
CA LYS A 63 3.17 -19.21 -10.78
C LYS A 63 3.97 -20.37 -11.36
N ALA A 64 5.17 -20.63 -10.84
CA ALA A 64 6.00 -21.76 -11.25
C ALA A 64 5.33 -23.10 -10.89
N MET A 65 4.82 -23.25 -9.66
CA MET A 65 4.14 -24.46 -9.21
C MET A 65 2.88 -24.75 -10.04
N VAL A 66 2.05 -23.72 -10.29
CA VAL A 66 0.84 -23.89 -11.11
C VAL A 66 1.17 -24.27 -12.55
N ARG A 67 2.28 -23.78 -13.10
CA ARG A 67 2.76 -24.19 -14.42
C ARG A 67 3.33 -25.60 -14.44
N ALA A 68 3.98 -26.05 -13.37
CA ALA A 68 4.55 -27.40 -13.27
C ALA A 68 3.48 -28.49 -13.06
N LEU A 69 2.32 -28.13 -12.48
CA LEU A 69 1.21 -29.05 -12.22
C LEU A 69 0.22 -29.17 -13.41
N ARG A 70 0.35 -28.31 -14.43
CA ARG A 70 -0.46 -28.33 -15.66
C ARG A 70 0.33 -28.95 -16.79
#